data_AF-A0A7L5ZGK6-F1
#
_entry.id   AF-A0A7L5ZGK6-F1
#
_cell.length_a   1.000
_cell.length_b   1.000
_cell.length_c   1.000
_cell.angle_alpha   90.00
_cell.angle_beta   90.00
_cell.angle_gamma   90.00
#
_symmetry.space_group_name_H-M   'P 1'
#
loop_
_entity.id
_entity.type
_entity.pdbx_description
1 polymer ?
#
loop_
_entity_poly.entity_id
_entity_poly.type
_entity_poly.pdbx_seq_one_letter_code
_entity_poly.pdbx_strand_id
1 'polypeptide(L)'
;MTVVGTTAGRLVAFDADGQRLWQADTTEVPIRHPFVRLDQTTMVATFVDGRVAAYDLRTGAVRWENHVQADLQLPPVVADGRVIVVTPDVT
;
A
#
# COMPACT_ATOMS: atom_id res chain seq x y z
N MET A 1 -1.69 15.61 -4.09
CA MET A 1 -2.29 14.31 -4.45
C MET A 1 -2.44 13.51 -3.19
N THR A 2 -3.63 12.99 -2.97
CA THR A 2 -4.00 12.19 -1.79
C THR A 2 -4.44 10.83 -2.28
N VAL A 3 -3.93 9.75 -1.67
CA VAL A 3 -4.38 8.39 -1.99
C VAL A 3 -5.11 7.83 -0.79
N VAL A 4 -6.27 7.24 -1.04
CA VAL A 4 -7.13 6.64 -0.01
C VAL A 4 -7.36 5.19 -0.39
N GLY A 5 -7.15 4.28 0.57
CA GLY A 5 -7.63 2.91 0.44
C GLY A 5 -9.01 2.75 1.04
N THR A 6 -9.84 1.96 0.37
CA THR A 6 -11.20 1.64 0.83
C THR A 6 -11.25 0.22 1.39
N THR A 7 -12.23 -0.03 2.26
CA THR A 7 -12.52 -1.39 2.78
C THR A 7 -13.02 -2.36 1.71
N ALA A 8 -13.33 -1.87 0.50
CA ALA A 8 -13.75 -2.68 -0.64
C ALA A 8 -12.59 -3.15 -1.52
N GLY A 9 -11.33 -3.00 -1.07
CA GLY A 9 -10.19 -3.41 -1.88
C GLY A 9 -9.91 -2.46 -3.04
N ARG A 10 -9.89 -1.15 -2.79
CA ARG A 10 -9.58 -0.15 -3.82
C ARG A 10 -8.64 0.91 -3.33
N LEU A 11 -7.75 1.31 -4.20
CA LEU A 11 -6.94 2.51 -4.10
C LEU A 11 -7.55 3.59 -4.99
N VAL A 12 -7.77 4.77 -4.43
CA VAL A 12 -8.29 5.92 -5.17
C VAL A 12 -7.39 7.11 -4.92
N ALA A 13 -6.91 7.74 -5.98
CA ALA A 13 -6.13 8.96 -5.91
C ALA A 13 -6.94 10.18 -6.28
N PHE A 14 -6.68 11.28 -5.57
CA PHE A 14 -7.31 12.57 -5.76
C PHE A 14 -6.27 13.67 -5.94
N ASP A 15 -6.59 14.69 -6.72
CA ASP A 15 -5.80 15.92 -6.79
C ASP A 15 -6.06 16.85 -5.58
N ALA A 16 -5.56 18.08 -5.64
CA ALA A 16 -5.70 19.05 -4.56
C ALA A 16 -7.15 19.57 -4.40
N ASP A 17 -7.94 19.52 -5.47
CA ASP A 17 -9.33 19.97 -5.52
C ASP A 17 -10.31 18.82 -5.21
N GLY A 18 -9.78 17.62 -4.94
CA GLY A 18 -10.57 16.43 -4.62
C GLY A 18 -11.10 15.68 -5.85
N GLN A 19 -10.63 16.00 -7.06
CA GLN A 19 -11.01 15.26 -8.26
C GLN A 19 -10.24 13.95 -8.36
N ARG A 20 -10.93 12.87 -8.77
CA ARG A 20 -10.32 11.55 -8.90
C ARG A 20 -9.35 11.50 -10.09
N LEU A 21 -8.10 11.17 -9.81
CA LEU A 21 -7.03 11.00 -10.80
C LEU A 21 -6.98 9.59 -11.36
N TRP A 22 -7.00 8.58 -10.49
CA TRP A 22 -6.97 7.17 -10.87
C TRP A 22 -7.62 6.29 -9.79
N GLN A 23 -7.93 5.05 -10.18
CA GLN A 23 -8.38 3.99 -9.29
C GLN A 23 -7.70 2.68 -9.67
N ALA A 24 -7.25 1.93 -8.66
CA ALA A 24 -6.77 0.56 -8.82
C ALA A 24 -7.53 -0.35 -7.87
N ASP A 25 -8.04 -1.46 -8.39
CA ASP A 25 -8.61 -2.52 -7.55
C ASP A 25 -7.47 -3.35 -6.97
N THR A 26 -7.52 -3.60 -5.67
CA THR A 26 -6.64 -4.53 -4.97
C THR A 26 -7.35 -5.87 -4.85
N THR A 27 -6.61 -6.96 -4.99
CA THR A 27 -7.19 -8.31 -4.90
C THR A 27 -7.74 -8.66 -3.50
N GLU A 28 -7.42 -7.86 -2.47
CA GLU A 28 -7.94 -8.00 -1.10
C GLU A 28 -8.13 -6.66 -0.39
N VAL A 29 -8.82 -6.70 0.76
CA VAL A 29 -9.08 -5.55 1.63
C VAL A 29 -7.79 -5.08 2.32
N PRO A 30 -7.35 -3.83 2.10
CA PRO A 30 -6.25 -3.26 2.85
C PRO A 30 -6.64 -3.09 4.33
N ILE A 31 -5.77 -3.48 5.26
CA ILE A 31 -5.98 -3.34 6.71
C ILE A 31 -5.96 -1.87 7.14
N ARG A 32 -6.32 -1.57 8.39
CA ARG A 32 -6.24 -0.26 9.05
C ARG A 32 -4.86 0.41 8.92
N HIS A 33 -4.65 1.17 7.84
CA HIS A 33 -3.43 1.95 7.52
C HIS A 33 -2.30 1.15 6.83
N PRO A 34 -2.52 0.60 5.62
CA PRO A 34 -1.54 -0.25 4.95
C PRO A 34 -0.61 0.52 4.01
N PHE A 35 -0.79 1.84 3.84
CA PHE A 35 -0.11 2.60 2.80
C PHE A 35 0.99 3.49 3.35
N VAL A 36 2.13 3.46 2.69
CA VAL A 36 3.24 4.38 2.94
C VAL A 36 3.86 4.83 1.63
N ARG A 37 4.27 6.09 1.55
CA ARG A 37 5.02 6.60 0.40
C ARG A 37 6.49 6.21 0.55
N LEU A 38 7.01 5.45 -0.41
CA LEU A 38 8.42 5.05 -0.42
C LEU A 38 9.31 6.16 -0.98
N ASP A 39 8.88 6.78 -2.09
CA ASP A 39 9.61 7.84 -2.76
C ASP A 39 8.67 8.79 -3.52
N GLN A 40 9.20 9.67 -4.36
CA GLN A 40 8.39 10.65 -5.09
C GLN A 40 7.31 10.03 -6.00
N THR A 41 7.53 8.81 -6.44
CA THR A 41 6.81 8.10 -7.49
C THR A 41 6.23 6.76 -7.05
N THR A 42 6.62 6.25 -5.88
CA THR A 42 6.20 4.93 -5.38
C THR A 42 5.40 5.04 -4.08
N MET A 43 4.25 4.39 -4.05
CA MET A 43 3.49 4.06 -2.83
C MET A 43 3.56 2.57 -2.58
N VAL A 44 3.56 2.14 -1.32
CA VAL A 44 3.58 0.74 -0.93
C VAL A 44 2.37 0.45 -0.08
N ALA A 45 1.71 -0.68 -0.35
CA ALA A 45 0.60 -1.24 0.42
C ALA A 45 1.01 -2.56 1.07
N THR A 46 0.57 -2.80 2.30
CA THR A 46 0.65 -4.10 2.98
C THR A 46 -0.74 -4.71 3.17
N PHE A 47 -0.83 -6.04 3.14
CA PHE A 47 -2.09 -6.77 3.19
C PHE A 47 -2.06 -7.84 4.30
N VAL A 48 -3.23 -8.28 4.77
CA VAL A 48 -3.36 -9.24 5.88
C VAL A 48 -2.63 -10.53 5.54
N ASP A 49 -2.75 -11.00 4.30
CA ASP A 49 -2.17 -12.24 3.79
C ASP A 49 -0.63 -12.26 3.78
N GLY A 50 0.04 -11.16 4.12
CA GLY A 50 1.50 -11.05 4.08
C GLY A 50 2.02 -10.43 2.78
N ARG A 51 1.14 -9.98 1.90
CA ARG A 51 1.54 -9.34 0.65
C ARG A 51 2.00 -7.91 0.88
N VAL A 52 3.01 -7.50 0.12
CA VAL A 52 3.56 -6.15 0.06
C VAL A 52 3.66 -5.76 -1.41
N ALA A 53 2.89 -4.75 -1.83
CA ALA A 53 2.85 -4.33 -3.22
C ALA A 53 3.21 -2.85 -3.35
N ALA A 54 4.08 -2.54 -4.33
CA ALA A 54 4.37 -1.17 -4.72
C ALA A 54 3.54 -0.76 -5.93
N TYR A 55 3.05 0.46 -5.88
CA TYR A 55 2.25 1.10 -6.91
C TYR A 55 2.95 2.35 -7.40
N ASP A 56 2.90 2.57 -8.71
CA ASP A 56 3.18 3.85 -9.31
C ASP A 56 2.15 4.87 -8.82
N LEU A 57 2.63 5.92 -8.16
CA LEU A 57 1.77 6.91 -7.53
C LEU A 57 0.97 7.74 -8.55
N ARG A 58 1.43 7.85 -9.80
CA ARG A 58 0.75 8.63 -10.85
C ARG A 58 -0.32 7.83 -11.58
N THR A 59 -0.13 6.52 -11.72
CA THR A 59 -1.02 5.69 -12.54
C THR A 59 -1.80 4.64 -11.75
N GLY A 60 -1.35 4.30 -10.55
CA GLY A 60 -1.88 3.17 -9.77
C GLY A 60 -1.41 1.80 -10.27
N ALA A 61 -0.48 1.73 -11.22
CA ALA A 61 0.04 0.47 -11.74
C ALA A 61 0.96 -0.22 -10.72
N VAL A 62 0.85 -1.54 -10.57
CA VAL A 62 1.77 -2.32 -9.72
C VAL A 62 3.17 -2.29 -10.34
N ARG A 63 4.17 -1.88 -9.56
CA ARG A 63 5.60 -1.89 -9.93
C ARG A 63 6.27 -3.19 -9.52
N TRP A 64 5.96 -3.67 -8.32
CA TRP A 64 6.43 -4.95 -7.80
C TRP A 64 5.49 -5.45 -6.71
N GLU A 65 5.57 -6.75 -6.44
CA GLU A 65 4.84 -7.42 -5.36
C GLU A 65 5.75 -8.47 -4.71
N ASN A 66 5.69 -8.57 -3.39
CA ASN A 66 6.38 -9.56 -2.58
C ASN A 66 5.41 -10.16 -1.56
N HIS A 67 5.77 -11.33 -1.02
CA HIS A 67 4.99 -12.01 0.01
C HIS A 67 5.90 -12.41 1.17
N VAL A 68 5.51 -12.04 2.39
CA VAL A 68 6.13 -12.55 3.61
C VAL A 68 5.29 -13.67 4.20
N GLN A 69 5.90 -14.60 4.93
CA GLN A 69 5.19 -15.74 5.52
C GLN A 69 4.60 -15.37 6.90
N ALA A 70 3.86 -14.27 6.98
CA ALA A 70 3.26 -13.80 8.22
C ALA A 70 2.15 -12.78 7.95
N ASP A 71 1.19 -12.70 8.88
CA ASP A 71 0.12 -11.72 8.82
C ASP A 71 0.63 -10.33 9.19
N LEU A 72 0.51 -9.37 8.26
CA LEU A 72 1.02 -8.01 8.47
C LEU A 72 -0.01 -7.11 9.13
N GLN A 73 -0.13 -7.15 10.46
CA GLN A 73 -1.15 -6.37 11.17
C GLN A 73 -0.76 -4.93 11.51
N LEU A 74 0.51 -4.57 11.36
CA LEU A 74 1.04 -3.26 11.71
C LEU A 74 1.31 -2.40 10.46
N PRO A 75 1.17 -1.06 10.55
CA PRO A 75 1.51 -0.18 9.45
C PRO A 75 2.98 -0.33 9.04
N PRO A 76 3.32 -0.31 7.74
CA PRO A 76 4.69 -0.30 7.29
C PRO A 76 5.37 1.04 7.61
N VAL A 77 6.69 1.01 7.81
CA VAL A 77 7.51 2.21 7.98
C VAL A 77 8.46 2.35 6.79
N VAL A 78 8.67 3.58 6.32
CA VAL A 78 9.71 3.87 5.33
C VAL A 78 10.87 4.58 6.02
N ALA A 79 12.07 4.01 5.86
CA ALA A 79 13.32 4.58 6.33
C ALA A 79 14.43 4.29 5.31
N ASP A 80 15.22 5.30 4.98
CA ASP A 80 16.36 5.20 4.05
C ASP A 80 16.04 4.49 2.72
N GLY A 81 14.87 4.79 2.14
CA GLY A 81 14.43 4.20 0.87
C GLY A 81 14.06 2.72 0.96
N ARG A 82 13.81 2.20 2.17
CA ARG A 82 13.34 0.83 2.41
C ARG A 82 11.96 0.83 3.05
N VAL A 83 11.20 -0.21 2.77
CA VAL A 83 9.95 -0.51 3.49
C VAL A 83 10.28 -1.54 4.56
N ILE A 84 9.92 -1.22 5.79
CA ILE A 84 10.08 -2.09 6.95
C ILE A 84 8.70 -2.52 7.38
N VAL A 85 8.50 -3.83 7.49
CA VAL A 85 7.28 -4.45 8.01
C VAL A 85 7.65 -5.23 9.26
N VAL A 86 6.77 -5.21 10.26
CA VAL A 86 6.93 -5.98 11.49
C VAL A 86 5.96 -7.14 11.44
N THR A 87 6.51 -8.35 11.49
CA THR A 87 5.74 -9.59 11.56
C THR A 87 5.69 -10.06 13.01
N PRO A 88 4.54 -10.55 13.50
CA PRO A 88 4.53 -11.26 14.78
C PRO A 88 5.43 -12.51 14.69
N ASP A 89 6.10 -12.85 15.79
CA ASP A 89 6.81 -14.12 15.88
C ASP A 89 5.80 -15.27 15.71
N VAL A 90 6.05 -16.12 14.72
CA VAL A 90 5.31 -17.37 14.55
C VAL A 90 5.97 -18.38 15.47
N THR A 91 5.30 -18.76 16.56
CA THR A 91 5.79 -19.83 17.47
C THR A 91 5.41 -21.20 16.94
#